data_AF-A0A4P6ATH6-F1
#
_entry.id   AF-A0A4P6ATH6-F1
#
_cell.length_a   1.000
_cell.length_b   1.000
_cell.length_c   1.000
_cell.angle_alpha   90.00
_cell.angle_beta   90.00
_cell.angle_gamma   90.00
#
_symmetry.space_group_name_H-M   'P 1'
#
loop_
_entity.id
_entity.type
_entity.pdbx_description
1 polymer ?
#
loop_
_entity_poly.entity_id
_entity_poly.type
_entity_poly.pdbx_seq_one_letter_code
_entity_poly.pdbx_strand_id
1 'polypeptide(L)'
;MHSVTNPLQACNDIFFKPNGVFKAVGENNNWSWLPFILLVVALILPQYLYANFVDIDWLADTMIASQEAMSPAEEDAMRSFITRTSLIVQATVGTLIALVVFNAIFAVYFNLATRSDDSHVFGFTDWYGFTWWISMPSIISCLIAVVLILLAESHQLPQSTVSPTSLAYLFNIDVASSWFAFCQALRVEMVWSIYLTMVGISQWTSFSTKKSLAIAIAPSAVIYGIWLIILLL
;
A
#
# COMPACT_ATOMS: atom_id res chain seq x y z
N MET A 1 -2.32 -25.94 19.34
CA MET A 1 -1.71 -24.75 18.73
C MET A 1 -1.81 -24.89 17.23
N HIS A 2 -2.25 -23.86 16.52
CA HIS A 2 -2.34 -23.89 15.06
C HIS A 2 -0.93 -23.90 14.45
N SER A 3 -0.56 -24.97 13.75
CA SER A 3 0.74 -25.08 13.09
C SER A 3 0.66 -24.58 11.66
N VAL A 4 1.55 -23.66 11.29
CA VAL A 4 1.71 -23.19 9.90
C VAL A 4 2.91 -23.92 9.31
N THR A 5 2.70 -24.67 8.24
CA THR A 5 3.68 -25.65 7.73
C THR A 5 4.38 -25.22 6.44
N ASN A 6 3.81 -24.26 5.71
CA ASN A 6 4.33 -23.80 4.43
C ASN A 6 3.88 -22.36 4.13
N PRO A 7 4.57 -21.62 3.24
CA PRO A 7 4.27 -20.22 2.98
C PRO A 7 2.91 -19.99 2.29
N LEU A 8 2.41 -20.92 1.47
CA LEU A 8 1.08 -20.81 0.84
C LEU A 8 -0.03 -20.80 1.90
N GLN A 9 0.06 -21.72 2.85
CA GLN A 9 -0.81 -21.75 4.02
C GLN A 9 -0.67 -20.44 4.81
N ALA A 10 0.55 -19.96 5.04
CA ALA A 10 0.80 -18.71 5.75
C ALA A 10 0.12 -17.49 5.08
N CYS A 11 0.15 -17.40 3.75
CA CYS A 11 -0.52 -16.34 2.99
C CYS A 11 -2.04 -16.35 3.15
N ASN A 12 -2.67 -17.50 3.37
CA ASN A 12 -4.09 -17.58 3.70
C ASN A 12 -4.34 -17.28 5.19
N ASP A 13 -3.49 -17.83 6.06
CA ASP A 13 -3.71 -17.77 7.50
C ASP A 13 -3.37 -16.40 8.10
N ILE A 14 -2.58 -15.55 7.42
CA ILE A 14 -2.23 -14.20 7.90
C ILE A 14 -3.46 -13.34 8.19
N PHE A 15 -4.55 -13.55 7.44
CA PHE A 15 -5.79 -12.80 7.59
C PHE A 15 -6.56 -13.16 8.86
N PHE A 16 -6.47 -14.40 9.34
CA PHE A 16 -7.35 -14.90 10.41
C PHE A 16 -6.59 -15.41 11.64
N LYS A 17 -5.34 -15.84 11.48
CA LYS A 17 -4.50 -16.48 12.50
C LYS A 17 -3.06 -15.96 12.47
N PRO A 18 -2.83 -14.63 12.53
CA PRO A 18 -1.52 -14.02 12.28
C PRO A 18 -0.43 -14.44 13.28
N ASN A 19 -0.77 -14.74 14.54
CA ASN A 19 0.22 -15.16 15.54
C ASN A 19 1.02 -16.41 15.09
N GLY A 20 0.33 -17.42 14.56
CA GLY A 20 0.98 -18.64 14.07
C GLY A 20 1.84 -18.38 12.83
N VAL A 21 1.41 -17.44 11.99
CA VAL A 21 2.17 -17.02 10.80
C VAL A 21 3.45 -16.29 11.20
N PHE A 22 3.37 -15.26 12.05
CA PHE A 22 4.56 -14.53 12.47
C PHE A 22 5.54 -15.40 13.25
N LYS A 23 5.05 -16.35 14.06
CA LYS A 23 5.93 -17.36 14.67
C LYS A 23 6.68 -18.16 13.59
N ALA A 24 5.95 -18.75 12.64
CA ALA A 24 6.56 -19.59 11.61
C ALA A 24 7.53 -18.80 10.70
N VAL A 25 7.18 -17.56 10.32
CA VAL A 25 8.05 -16.70 9.51
C VAL A 25 9.32 -16.31 10.25
N GLY A 26 9.26 -16.11 11.57
CA GLY A 26 10.46 -15.83 12.38
C GLY A 26 11.42 -17.04 12.49
N GLU A 27 10.93 -18.25 12.22
CA GLU A 27 11.69 -19.51 12.31
C GLU A 27 12.11 -20.05 10.94
N ASN A 28 11.57 -19.51 9.83
CA ASN A 28 11.77 -20.05 8.48
C ASN A 28 12.26 -18.97 7.49
N ASN A 29 13.42 -19.23 6.89
CA ASN A 29 14.01 -18.36 5.88
C ASN A 29 13.22 -18.40 4.56
N ASN A 30 13.32 -17.32 3.77
CA ASN A 30 12.80 -17.20 2.41
C ASN A 30 11.26 -17.26 2.24
N TRP A 31 10.48 -17.45 3.30
CA TRP A 31 9.02 -17.51 3.20
C TRP A 31 8.42 -16.19 2.69
N SER A 32 9.07 -15.06 2.96
CA SER A 32 8.62 -13.73 2.53
C SER A 32 8.68 -13.48 1.01
N TRP A 33 9.33 -14.35 0.22
CA TRP A 33 9.29 -14.24 -1.25
C TRP A 33 7.88 -14.43 -1.81
N LEU A 34 7.08 -15.29 -1.18
CA LEU A 34 5.72 -15.55 -1.64
C LEU A 34 4.80 -14.32 -1.49
N PRO A 35 4.64 -13.70 -0.31
CA PRO A 35 3.84 -12.48 -0.20
C PRO A 35 4.42 -11.33 -1.02
N PHE A 36 5.75 -11.24 -1.18
CA PHE A 36 6.36 -10.27 -2.09
C PHE A 36 5.84 -10.42 -3.53
N ILE A 37 5.91 -11.62 -4.12
CA ILE A 37 5.43 -11.88 -5.49
C ILE A 37 3.93 -11.60 -5.60
N LEU A 38 3.14 -12.04 -4.62
CA LEU A 38 1.69 -11.80 -4.60
C LEU A 38 1.37 -10.30 -4.57
N LEU A 39 2.09 -9.51 -3.77
CA LEU A 39 1.91 -8.06 -3.68
C LEU A 39 2.34 -7.36 -4.97
N VAL A 40 3.46 -7.76 -5.58
CA VAL A 40 3.89 -7.20 -6.87
C VAL A 40 2.81 -7.39 -7.92
N VAL A 41 2.28 -8.61 -8.07
CA VAL A 41 1.21 -8.89 -9.03
C VAL A 41 -0.06 -8.13 -8.67
N ALA A 42 -0.49 -8.16 -7.40
CA ALA A 42 -1.72 -7.52 -6.96
C ALA A 42 -1.70 -6.00 -7.13
N LEU A 43 -0.57 -5.34 -6.85
CA LEU A 43 -0.47 -3.87 -6.97
C LEU A 43 -0.33 -3.40 -8.42
N ILE A 44 0.35 -4.16 -9.27
CA ILE A 44 0.54 -3.81 -10.69
C ILE A 44 -0.72 -4.08 -11.52
N LEU A 45 -1.39 -5.23 -11.29
CA LEU A 45 -2.49 -5.69 -12.14
C LEU A 45 -3.63 -4.68 -12.33
N PRO A 46 -4.27 -4.11 -11.28
CA PRO A 46 -5.35 -3.15 -11.46
C PRO A 46 -4.89 -1.87 -12.15
N GLN A 47 -3.67 -1.39 -11.87
CA GLN A 47 -3.09 -0.21 -12.52
C GLN A 47 -2.86 -0.47 -14.02
N TYR A 48 -2.34 -1.65 -14.36
CA TYR A 48 -2.12 -2.06 -15.74
C TYR A 48 -3.45 -2.20 -16.50
N LEU A 49 -4.46 -2.85 -15.90
CA LEU A 49 -5.78 -2.96 -16.48
C LEU A 49 -6.42 -1.57 -16.69
N TYR A 50 -6.34 -0.70 -15.67
CA TYR A 50 -6.83 0.67 -15.73
C TYR A 50 -6.17 1.44 -16.88
N ALA A 51 -4.84 1.41 -16.98
CA ALA A 51 -4.12 2.10 -18.04
C ALA A 51 -4.48 1.57 -19.44
N ASN A 52 -4.90 0.31 -19.58
CA ASN A 52 -5.38 -0.26 -20.84
C ASN A 52 -6.86 0.00 -21.12
N PHE A 53 -7.66 0.26 -20.09
CA PHE A 53 -9.10 0.47 -20.20
C PHE A 53 -9.49 1.95 -20.34
N VAL A 54 -8.81 2.85 -19.64
CA VAL A 54 -9.23 4.26 -19.54
C VAL A 54 -9.09 5.01 -20.87
N ASP A 55 -10.02 5.95 -21.10
CA ASP A 55 -9.88 7.01 -22.08
C ASP A 55 -8.79 8.00 -21.62
N ILE A 56 -7.68 8.01 -22.34
CA ILE A 56 -6.47 8.77 -21.98
C ILE A 56 -6.68 10.27 -22.17
N ASP A 57 -7.42 10.68 -23.20
CA ASP A 57 -7.65 12.11 -23.46
C ASP A 57 -8.55 12.68 -22.37
N TRP A 58 -9.62 11.96 -22.01
CA TRP A 58 -10.47 12.32 -20.87
C TRP A 58 -9.70 12.35 -19.56
N LEU A 59 -8.82 11.37 -19.30
CA LEU A 59 -8.02 11.35 -18.08
C LEU A 59 -7.06 12.54 -18.04
N ALA A 60 -6.41 12.86 -19.15
CA ALA A 60 -5.52 14.01 -19.27
C ALA A 60 -6.28 15.31 -19.02
N ASP A 61 -7.45 15.50 -19.63
CA ASP A 61 -8.30 16.66 -19.41
C ASP A 61 -8.69 16.81 -17.93
N THR A 62 -9.09 15.70 -17.31
CA THR A 62 -9.49 15.66 -15.90
C THR A 62 -8.32 16.01 -14.98
N MET A 63 -7.12 15.49 -15.27
CA MET A 63 -5.91 15.81 -14.50
C MET A 63 -5.47 17.27 -14.71
N ILE A 64 -5.52 17.79 -15.94
CA ILE A 64 -5.20 19.18 -16.24
C ILE A 64 -6.17 20.13 -15.53
N ALA A 65 -7.47 19.85 -15.61
CA ALA A 65 -8.49 20.65 -14.94
C ALA A 65 -8.37 20.62 -13.40
N SER A 66 -7.71 19.60 -12.82
CA SER A 66 -7.45 19.52 -11.38
C SER A 66 -6.30 20.42 -10.90
N GLN A 67 -5.49 20.96 -11.82
CA GLN A 67 -4.40 21.87 -11.48
C GLN A 67 -4.86 23.32 -11.56
N GLU A 68 -4.55 24.11 -10.54
CA GLU A 68 -4.84 25.54 -10.56
C GLU A 68 -3.79 26.30 -11.40
N ALA A 69 -4.26 27.22 -12.25
CA ALA A 69 -3.45 28.26 -12.89
C ALA A 69 -2.26 27.77 -13.76
N MET A 70 -2.47 26.77 -14.62
CA MET A 70 -1.50 26.39 -15.65
C MET A 70 -1.59 27.30 -16.88
N SER A 71 -0.44 27.59 -17.50
CA SER A 71 -0.38 28.21 -18.83
C SER A 71 -0.65 27.19 -19.95
N PRO A 72 -1.10 27.60 -21.14
CA PRO A 72 -1.35 26.67 -22.25
C PRO A 72 -0.13 25.80 -22.62
N ALA A 73 1.08 26.34 -22.52
CA ALA A 73 2.31 25.58 -22.78
C ALA A 73 2.57 24.49 -21.73
N GLU A 74 2.20 24.73 -20.47
CA GLU A 74 2.32 23.74 -19.39
C GLU A 74 1.24 22.66 -19.52
N GLU A 75 0.03 23.02 -19.97
CA GLU A 75 -1.05 22.06 -20.24
C GLU A 75 -0.65 21.08 -21.34
N ASP A 76 -0.14 21.60 -22.46
CA ASP A 76 0.35 20.78 -23.58
C ASP A 76 1.51 19.88 -23.14
N ALA A 77 2.43 20.41 -22.34
CA ALA A 77 3.53 19.63 -21.78
C ALA A 77 2.99 18.50 -20.91
N MET A 78 2.07 18.77 -19.98
CA MET A 78 1.49 17.74 -19.11
C MET A 78 0.73 16.68 -19.90
N ARG A 79 -0.07 17.08 -20.89
CA ARG A 79 -0.76 16.15 -21.79
C ARG A 79 0.21 15.21 -22.50
N SER A 80 1.35 15.72 -22.96
CA SER A 80 2.38 14.90 -23.61
C SER A 80 2.97 13.81 -22.71
N PHE A 81 2.89 13.98 -21.38
CA PHE A 81 3.31 12.98 -20.41
C PHE A 81 2.18 12.03 -19.97
N ILE A 82 0.91 12.38 -20.19
CA ILE A 82 -0.23 11.51 -19.86
C ILE A 82 -0.55 10.66 -21.08
N THR A 83 0.22 9.58 -21.24
CA THR A 83 0.07 8.63 -22.33
C THR A 83 -0.17 7.25 -21.78
N ARG A 84 -0.76 6.36 -22.58
CA ARG A 84 -0.91 4.95 -22.18
C ARG A 84 0.41 4.32 -21.78
N THR A 85 1.48 4.60 -22.53
CA THR A 85 2.82 4.09 -22.26
C THR A 85 3.38 4.58 -20.93
N SER A 86 3.27 5.88 -20.63
CA SER A 86 3.76 6.43 -19.36
C SER A 86 2.96 5.88 -18.18
N LEU A 87 1.64 5.72 -18.30
CA LEU A 87 0.81 5.09 -17.28
C LEU A 87 1.20 3.62 -17.05
N ILE A 88 1.45 2.84 -18.10
CA ILE A 88 1.91 1.44 -17.95
C ILE A 88 3.29 1.37 -17.31
N VAL A 89 4.22 2.25 -17.69
CA VAL A 89 5.56 2.33 -17.09
C VAL A 89 5.46 2.70 -15.61
N GLN A 90 4.62 3.68 -15.26
CA GLN A 90 4.34 4.04 -13.87
C GLN A 90 3.73 2.86 -13.11
N ALA A 91 2.70 2.22 -13.68
CA ALA A 91 1.99 1.08 -13.10
C ALA A 91 2.91 -0.10 -12.81
N THR A 92 3.91 -0.34 -13.65
CA THR A 92 4.83 -1.48 -13.55
C THR A 92 6.12 -1.11 -12.82
N VAL A 93 6.99 -0.34 -13.48
CA VAL A 93 8.32 0.02 -12.99
C VAL A 93 8.22 0.96 -11.80
N GLY A 94 7.38 2.00 -11.90
CA GLY A 94 7.18 2.97 -10.83
C GLY A 94 6.68 2.31 -9.55
N THR A 95 5.61 1.51 -9.65
CA THR A 95 5.03 0.75 -8.53
C THR A 95 6.04 -0.20 -7.91
N LEU A 96 6.80 -0.95 -8.71
CA LEU A 96 7.78 -1.91 -8.19
C LEU A 96 8.90 -1.22 -7.42
N ILE A 97 9.47 -0.15 -7.98
CA ILE A 97 10.53 0.63 -7.32
C ILE A 97 10.01 1.23 -6.03
N ALA A 98 8.84 1.90 -6.07
CA ALA A 98 8.22 2.50 -4.90
C ALA A 98 7.97 1.44 -3.82
N LEU A 99 7.40 0.29 -4.19
CA LEU A 99 7.12 -0.81 -3.28
C LEU A 99 8.39 -1.29 -2.57
N VAL A 100 9.47 -1.56 -3.30
CA VAL A 100 10.74 -2.04 -2.75
C VAL A 100 11.37 -1.02 -1.81
N VAL A 101 11.39 0.27 -2.21
CA VAL A 101 11.98 1.36 -1.44
C VAL A 101 11.18 1.66 -0.17
N PHE A 102 9.85 1.77 -0.27
CA PHE A 102 9.01 2.04 0.89
C PHE A 102 9.12 0.92 1.93
N ASN A 103 9.08 -0.34 1.50
CA ASN A 103 9.28 -1.47 2.41
C ASN A 103 10.66 -1.43 3.10
N ALA A 104 11.70 -0.96 2.41
CA ALA A 104 13.03 -0.82 2.99
C ALA A 104 13.07 0.27 4.07
N ILE A 105 12.39 1.41 3.83
CA ILE A 105 12.25 2.48 4.82
C ILE A 105 11.53 1.97 6.07
N PHE A 106 10.43 1.24 5.91
CA PHE A 106 9.70 0.64 7.04
C PHE A 106 10.54 -0.40 7.76
N ALA A 107 11.33 -1.22 7.05
CA ALA A 107 12.24 -2.18 7.66
C ALA A 107 13.32 -1.50 8.50
N VAL A 108 13.90 -0.38 8.02
CA VAL A 108 14.82 0.45 8.82
C VAL A 108 14.12 0.93 10.08
N TYR A 109 12.91 1.48 9.95
CA TYR A 109 12.12 1.96 11.08
C TYR A 109 11.90 0.85 12.12
N PHE A 110 11.41 -0.33 11.72
CA PHE A 110 11.14 -1.43 12.64
C PHE A 110 12.41 -1.97 13.28
N ASN A 111 13.50 -2.09 12.51
CA ASN A 111 14.79 -2.52 13.05
C ASN A 111 15.30 -1.56 14.14
N LEU A 112 15.19 -0.25 13.92
CA LEU A 112 15.59 0.75 14.92
C LEU A 112 14.63 0.81 16.12
N ALA A 113 13.32 0.80 15.88
CA ALA A 113 12.30 0.93 16.91
C ALA A 113 12.27 -0.28 17.87
N THR A 114 12.70 -1.46 17.39
CA THR A 114 12.76 -2.69 18.19
C THR A 114 14.14 -2.99 18.75
N ARG A 115 15.17 -2.19 18.42
CA ARG A 115 16.55 -2.38 18.88
C ARG A 115 16.74 -2.32 20.39
N SER A 116 15.81 -1.69 21.11
CA SER A 116 15.79 -1.61 22.57
C SER A 116 15.34 -2.90 23.26
N ASP A 117 14.99 -3.94 22.51
CA ASP A 117 14.66 -5.25 23.06
C ASP A 117 15.93 -6.05 23.39
N ASP A 118 16.12 -6.44 24.64
CA ASP A 118 17.30 -7.21 25.04
C ASP A 118 17.29 -8.64 24.44
N SER A 119 16.12 -9.15 24.06
CA SER A 119 15.96 -10.42 23.32
C SER A 119 16.06 -10.28 21.81
N HIS A 120 16.51 -9.14 21.29
CA HIS A 120 16.52 -8.86 19.86
C HIS A 120 17.43 -9.81 19.08
N VAL A 121 16.82 -10.64 18.23
CA VAL A 121 17.51 -11.56 17.31
C VAL A 121 17.30 -11.24 15.83
N PHE A 122 16.33 -10.35 15.51
CA PHE A 122 15.90 -10.07 14.13
C PHE A 122 16.58 -8.84 13.52
N GLY A 123 17.34 -9.05 12.44
CA GLY A 123 18.04 -8.00 11.71
C GLY A 123 17.18 -7.26 10.67
N PHE A 124 17.80 -6.36 9.93
CA PHE A 124 17.12 -5.57 8.87
C PHE A 124 16.38 -6.46 7.85
N THR A 125 17.01 -7.56 7.41
CA THR A 125 16.43 -8.46 6.41
C THR A 125 15.18 -9.16 6.91
N ASP A 126 15.09 -9.45 8.21
CA ASP A 126 13.91 -10.04 8.82
C ASP A 126 12.77 -9.04 8.86
N TRP A 127 13.06 -7.79 9.26
CA TRP A 127 12.07 -6.70 9.22
C TRP A 127 11.68 -6.30 7.80
N TYR A 128 12.55 -6.48 6.82
CA TYR A 128 12.21 -6.33 5.41
C TYR A 128 11.31 -7.47 4.93
N GLY A 129 11.60 -8.70 5.34
CA GLY A 129 10.73 -9.85 5.14
C GLY A 129 9.34 -9.65 5.77
N PHE A 130 9.30 -9.02 6.93
CA PHE A 130 8.11 -8.72 7.71
C PHE A 130 7.16 -7.75 7.02
N THR A 131 7.69 -6.71 6.36
CA THR A 131 6.86 -5.66 5.75
C THR A 131 5.95 -6.19 4.63
N TRP A 132 6.37 -7.27 3.94
CA TRP A 132 5.53 -7.98 2.97
C TRP A 132 4.32 -8.64 3.61
N TRP A 133 4.47 -9.26 4.78
CA TRP A 133 3.38 -9.95 5.47
C TRP A 133 2.32 -8.98 5.99
N ILE A 134 2.74 -7.86 6.59
CA ILE A 134 1.80 -6.83 7.10
C ILE A 134 1.08 -6.08 5.97
N SER A 135 1.59 -6.17 4.74
CA SER A 135 1.01 -5.54 3.55
C SER A 135 -0.02 -6.44 2.84
N MET A 136 -0.13 -7.73 3.20
CA MET A 136 -1.09 -8.68 2.60
C MET A 136 -2.56 -8.21 2.56
N PRO A 137 -3.10 -7.46 3.53
CA PRO A 137 -4.45 -6.88 3.43
C PRO A 137 -4.72 -6.06 2.17
N SER A 138 -3.70 -5.42 1.59
CA SER A 138 -3.85 -4.62 0.36
C SER A 138 -4.31 -5.42 -0.86
N ILE A 139 -4.03 -6.74 -0.89
CA ILE A 139 -4.45 -7.62 -1.98
C ILE A 139 -5.98 -7.61 -2.14
N ILE A 140 -6.74 -7.48 -1.04
CA ILE A 140 -8.20 -7.44 -1.09
C ILE A 140 -8.67 -6.19 -1.85
N SER A 141 -8.09 -5.03 -1.58
CA SER A 141 -8.39 -3.79 -2.30
C SER A 141 -8.08 -3.92 -3.79
N CYS A 142 -6.92 -4.51 -4.12
CA CYS A 142 -6.53 -4.76 -5.50
C CYS A 142 -7.49 -5.70 -6.24
N LEU A 143 -7.97 -6.77 -5.59
CA LEU A 143 -8.95 -7.69 -6.19
C LEU A 143 -10.28 -6.99 -6.46
N ILE A 144 -10.75 -6.14 -5.53
CA ILE A 144 -11.95 -5.32 -5.73
C ILE A 144 -11.73 -4.37 -6.92
N ALA A 145 -10.57 -3.71 -7.00
CA ALA A 145 -10.23 -2.81 -8.10
C ALA A 145 -10.30 -3.52 -9.46
N VAL A 146 -9.72 -4.73 -9.55
CA VAL A 146 -9.78 -5.55 -10.77
C VAL A 146 -11.23 -5.83 -11.17
N VAL A 147 -12.08 -6.26 -10.22
CA VAL A 147 -13.50 -6.53 -10.50
C VAL A 147 -14.21 -5.27 -11.00
N LEU A 148 -14.00 -4.13 -10.35
CA LEU A 148 -14.61 -2.85 -10.75
C LEU A 148 -14.21 -2.44 -12.16
N ILE A 149 -12.93 -2.57 -12.52
CA ILE A 149 -12.43 -2.23 -13.86
C ILE A 149 -13.01 -3.19 -14.90
N LEU A 150 -13.06 -4.49 -14.62
CA LEU A 150 -13.58 -5.50 -15.56
C LEU A 150 -15.09 -5.38 -15.80
N LEU A 151 -15.83 -4.81 -14.84
CA LEU A 151 -17.28 -4.59 -14.94
C LEU A 151 -17.65 -3.17 -15.34
N ALA A 152 -16.67 -2.29 -15.57
CA ALA A 152 -16.94 -0.91 -15.94
C ALA A 152 -17.52 -0.82 -17.36
N GLU A 153 -18.64 -0.10 -17.50
CA GLU A 153 -19.29 0.12 -18.80
C GLU A 153 -18.73 1.35 -19.54
N SER A 154 -18.16 2.30 -18.78
CA SER A 154 -17.59 3.55 -19.31
C SER A 154 -16.07 3.54 -19.21
N HIS A 155 -15.39 4.04 -20.25
CA HIS A 155 -13.94 4.21 -20.28
C HIS A 155 -13.49 5.46 -19.51
N GLN A 156 -14.43 6.30 -19.07
CA GLN A 156 -14.19 7.47 -18.22
C GLN A 156 -14.22 7.08 -16.74
N LEU A 157 -13.23 6.28 -16.34
CA LEU A 157 -13.16 5.70 -15.01
C LEU A 157 -12.26 6.55 -14.09
N PRO A 158 -12.74 7.07 -12.96
CA PRO A 158 -11.91 7.84 -12.04
C PRO A 158 -10.69 7.05 -11.56
N GLN A 159 -9.55 7.73 -11.42
CA GLN A 159 -8.30 7.11 -10.99
C GLN A 159 -8.42 6.45 -9.61
N SER A 160 -9.27 6.96 -8.72
CA SER A 160 -9.52 6.37 -7.40
C SER A 160 -10.04 4.93 -7.46
N THR A 161 -10.58 4.47 -8.59
CA THR A 161 -11.06 3.09 -8.81
C THR A 161 -9.96 2.03 -8.64
N VAL A 162 -8.69 2.38 -8.89
CA VAL A 162 -7.55 1.46 -8.67
C VAL A 162 -7.24 1.23 -7.19
N SER A 163 -7.92 1.91 -6.28
CA SER A 163 -7.82 1.73 -4.82
C SER A 163 -9.19 1.96 -4.17
N PRO A 164 -10.14 1.05 -4.37
CA PRO A 164 -11.55 1.25 -4.01
C PRO A 164 -11.83 1.24 -2.51
N THR A 165 -10.82 0.96 -1.70
CA THR A 165 -10.87 1.06 -0.24
C THR A 165 -10.31 2.39 0.27
N SER A 166 -9.86 3.29 -0.61
CA SER A 166 -9.44 4.64 -0.24
C SER A 166 -10.64 5.48 0.18
N LEU A 167 -10.43 6.43 1.08
CA LEU A 167 -11.48 7.38 1.46
C LEU A 167 -11.89 8.24 0.26
N ALA A 168 -10.98 8.52 -0.66
CA ALA A 168 -11.29 9.25 -1.89
C ALA A 168 -12.33 8.50 -2.75
N TYR A 169 -12.17 7.19 -2.92
CA TYR A 169 -13.16 6.38 -3.63
C TYR A 169 -14.47 6.26 -2.86
N LEU A 170 -14.39 5.92 -1.56
CA LEU A 170 -15.57 5.66 -0.73
C LEU A 170 -16.49 6.87 -0.55
N PHE A 171 -15.91 8.08 -0.53
CA PHE A 171 -16.66 9.33 -0.40
C PHE A 171 -16.78 10.10 -1.72
N ASN A 172 -16.37 9.49 -2.84
CA ASN A 172 -16.38 10.10 -4.17
C ASN A 172 -15.77 11.51 -4.18
N ILE A 173 -14.59 11.64 -3.56
CA ILE A 173 -13.86 12.91 -3.49
C ILE A 173 -13.36 13.25 -4.89
N ASP A 174 -13.70 14.45 -5.35
CA ASP A 174 -13.29 14.97 -6.65
C ASP A 174 -11.76 15.13 -6.71
N VAL A 175 -11.15 14.81 -7.85
CA VAL A 175 -9.69 14.93 -8.06
C VAL A 175 -9.20 16.38 -8.02
N ALA A 176 -10.07 17.36 -8.30
CA ALA A 176 -9.78 18.78 -8.14
C ALA A 176 -9.81 19.23 -6.66
N SER A 177 -10.27 18.39 -5.73
CA SER A 177 -10.26 18.73 -4.31
C SER A 177 -8.84 18.67 -3.74
N SER A 178 -8.47 19.67 -2.94
CA SER A 178 -7.22 19.67 -2.15
C SER A 178 -7.12 18.46 -1.21
N TRP A 179 -8.26 17.87 -0.83
CA TRP A 179 -8.33 16.67 0.01
C TRP A 179 -8.14 15.37 -0.74
N PHE A 180 -8.19 15.38 -2.09
CA PHE A 180 -8.18 14.16 -2.89
C PHE A 180 -6.97 13.28 -2.58
N ALA A 181 -5.75 13.82 -2.66
CA ALA A 181 -4.53 13.05 -2.47
C ALA A 181 -4.44 12.45 -1.06
N PHE A 182 -4.87 13.19 -0.03
CA PHE A 182 -4.89 12.71 1.35
C PHE A 182 -5.92 11.59 1.55
N CYS A 183 -7.15 11.79 1.06
CA CYS A 183 -8.20 10.78 1.11
C CYS A 183 -7.86 9.55 0.25
N GLN A 184 -7.09 9.72 -0.83
CA GLN A 184 -6.62 8.64 -1.68
C GLN A 184 -5.54 7.80 -0.99
N ALA A 185 -4.71 8.42 -0.15
CA ALA A 185 -3.68 7.73 0.63
C ALA A 185 -4.25 6.97 1.83
N LEU A 186 -5.30 7.48 2.46
CA LEU A 186 -5.99 6.81 3.56
C LEU A 186 -6.88 5.68 3.03
N ARG A 187 -6.53 4.44 3.38
CA ARG A 187 -7.27 3.25 2.96
C ARG A 187 -7.73 2.43 4.15
N VAL A 188 -8.92 1.84 4.05
CA VAL A 188 -9.55 1.13 5.17
C VAL A 188 -8.71 -0.07 5.64
N GLU A 189 -8.07 -0.79 4.72
CA GLU A 189 -7.21 -1.94 5.04
C GLU A 189 -5.96 -1.58 5.86
N MET A 190 -5.59 -0.29 5.94
CA MET A 190 -4.47 0.16 6.74
C MET A 190 -4.64 -0.18 8.22
N VAL A 191 -5.88 -0.13 8.73
CA VAL A 191 -6.18 -0.53 10.11
C VAL A 191 -5.81 -2.00 10.35
N TRP A 192 -6.04 -2.85 9.35
CA TRP A 192 -5.65 -4.25 9.39
C TRP A 192 -4.13 -4.41 9.35
N SER A 193 -3.44 -3.69 8.48
CA SER A 193 -1.97 -3.69 8.43
C SER A 193 -1.34 -3.22 9.75
N ILE A 194 -1.92 -2.21 10.42
CA ILE A 194 -1.49 -1.77 11.76
C ILE A 194 -1.67 -2.89 12.79
N TYR A 195 -2.83 -3.56 12.78
CA TYR A 195 -3.08 -4.71 13.65
C TYR A 195 -2.05 -5.83 13.41
N LEU A 196 -1.79 -6.20 12.16
CA LEU A 196 -0.78 -7.21 11.82
C LEU A 196 0.62 -6.80 12.27
N THR A 197 0.96 -5.52 12.12
CA THR A 197 2.23 -4.95 12.59
C THR A 197 2.37 -5.09 14.10
N MET A 198 1.33 -4.73 14.86
CA MET A 198 1.31 -4.89 16.31
C MET A 198 1.50 -6.36 16.71
N VAL A 199 0.72 -7.28 16.12
CA VAL A 199 0.80 -8.72 16.41
C VAL A 199 2.21 -9.23 16.12
N GLY A 200 2.73 -8.92 14.94
CA GLY A 200 4.03 -9.36 14.50
C GLY A 200 5.18 -8.86 15.38
N ILE A 201 5.18 -7.57 15.75
CA ILE A 201 6.17 -7.02 16.69
C ILE A 201 6.05 -7.70 18.06
N SER A 202 4.84 -7.90 18.57
CA SER A 202 4.64 -8.60 19.85
C SER A 202 5.05 -10.08 19.83
N GLN A 203 5.07 -10.70 18.64
CA GLN A 203 5.50 -12.08 18.47
C GLN A 203 7.02 -12.22 18.33
N TRP A 204 7.69 -11.18 17.82
CA TRP A 204 9.13 -11.17 17.53
C TRP A 204 9.99 -10.47 18.60
N THR A 205 9.36 -9.81 19.56
CA THR A 205 10.04 -9.06 20.63
C THR A 205 9.44 -9.39 21.98
N SER A 206 10.13 -9.04 23.07
CA SER A 206 9.58 -9.15 24.44
C SER A 206 8.58 -8.03 24.80
N PHE A 207 8.26 -7.14 23.86
CA PHE A 207 7.48 -5.94 24.14
C PHE A 207 6.02 -6.25 24.48
N SER A 208 5.46 -5.48 25.42
CA SER A 208 4.01 -5.51 25.68
C SER A 208 3.21 -5.09 24.45
N THR A 209 1.99 -5.61 24.30
CA THR A 209 1.07 -5.26 23.20
C THR A 209 0.88 -3.75 23.04
N LYS A 210 0.86 -2.99 24.14
CA LYS A 210 0.74 -1.52 24.10
C LYS A 210 1.94 -0.86 23.43
N LYS A 211 3.16 -1.32 23.75
CA LYS A 211 4.39 -0.81 23.11
C LYS A 211 4.44 -1.21 21.64
N SER A 212 4.09 -2.46 21.31
CA SER A 212 4.02 -2.92 19.91
C SER A 212 2.99 -2.13 19.09
N LEU A 213 1.83 -1.81 19.67
CA LEU A 213 0.81 -0.99 19.04
C LEU A 213 1.28 0.45 18.81
N ALA A 214 1.96 1.04 19.79
CA ALA A 214 2.54 2.37 19.64
C ALA A 214 3.55 2.43 18.48
N ILE A 215 4.44 1.42 18.38
CA ILE A 215 5.39 1.30 17.27
C ILE A 215 4.66 1.09 15.93
N ALA A 216 3.59 0.29 15.91
CA ALA A 216 2.81 0.03 14.70
C ALA A 216 2.07 1.27 14.16
N ILE A 217 1.48 2.07 15.05
CA ILE A 217 0.72 3.26 14.68
C ILE A 217 1.63 4.43 14.28
N ALA A 218 2.78 4.58 14.94
CA ALA A 218 3.60 5.79 14.87
C ALA A 218 3.93 6.27 13.44
N PRO A 219 4.36 5.44 12.48
CA PRO A 219 4.66 5.90 11.12
C PRO A 219 3.46 6.58 10.48
N SER A 220 2.30 5.94 10.56
CA SER A 220 1.07 6.45 9.96
C SER A 220 0.53 7.69 10.68
N ALA A 221 0.58 7.72 12.02
CA ALA A 221 0.15 8.87 12.78
C ALA A 221 1.02 10.10 12.49
N VAL A 222 2.33 9.93 12.33
CA VAL A 222 3.24 11.01 11.96
C VAL A 222 2.98 11.49 10.54
N ILE A 223 2.95 10.59 9.55
CA ILE A 223 2.79 10.94 8.15
C ILE A 223 1.44 11.63 7.91
N TYR A 224 0.34 11.00 8.33
CA TYR A 224 -1.00 11.56 8.09
C TYR A 224 -1.34 12.71 9.03
N GLY A 225 -0.79 12.73 10.24
CA GLY A 225 -0.96 13.86 11.16
C GLY A 225 -0.31 15.14 10.62
N ILE A 226 0.93 15.05 10.13
CA ILE A 226 1.63 16.19 9.51
C ILE A 226 0.89 16.64 8.25
N TRP A 227 0.47 15.72 7.38
CA TRP A 227 -0.26 16.06 6.16
C TRP A 227 -1.61 16.70 6.48
N LEU A 228 -2.35 16.19 7.45
CA LEU A 228 -3.61 16.79 7.89
C LEU A 228 -3.42 18.21 8.42
N ILE A 229 -2.36 18.47 9.20
CA ILE A 229 -2.04 19.82 9.67
C ILE A 229 -1.78 20.75 8.47
N ILE A 230 -0.98 20.32 7.49
CA ILE A 230 -0.70 21.10 6.29
C ILE A 230 -1.98 21.42 5.51
N LEU A 231 -2.91 20.47 5.39
CA LEU A 231 -4.19 20.68 4.69
C LEU A 231 -5.15 21.64 5.40
N LEU A 232 -4.99 21.82 6.71
CA LEU A 232 -5.83 22.71 7.51
C LEU A 232 -5.26 24.14 7.64
N LEU A 233 -4.03 24.36 7.18
CA LEU A 233 -3.35 25.66 7.16
C LEU A 233 -3.56 26.37 5.81
#